data_AF-C0FPS9-F1
#
_entry.id   AF-C0FPS9-F1
#
_cell.length_a   1.000
_cell.length_b   1.000
_cell.length_c   1.000
_cell.angle_alpha   90.00
_cell.angle_beta   90.00
_cell.angle_gamma   90.00
#
_symmetry.space_group_name_H-M   'P 1'
#
loop_
_entity.id
_entity.type
_entity.pdbx_description
1 polymer ?
#
loop_
_entity_poly.entity_id
_entity_poly.type
_entity_poly.pdbx_seq_one_letter_code
_entity_poly.pdbx_strand_id
1 'polypeptide(L)'
;MKKKKQQMLGNLEIAAFCDQLSMIVSAGIPIYEGISILQEDAPEEETAEILSVISNSLDHGSSFCDALRETNVFPKYVLDMIGIGELAGKLEEVLNALTGYYKREESIQNSIKNAVTYPLLMIAMMLAVILVLIAKVLPVFHQIYMELGSDLTGFAGAMMRFSDALNQYLFVIVIVLIAAAAGIFLISKSDAGQKFFKKDPLH
;
A
#
# COMPACT_ATOMS: atom_id res chain seq x y z
N MET A 1 -5.29 -20.05 -22.80
CA MET A 1 -5.49 -18.73 -22.18
C MET A 1 -5.13 -18.86 -20.70
N LYS A 2 -4.06 -18.21 -20.25
CA LYS A 2 -3.60 -18.32 -18.85
C LYS A 2 -4.57 -17.52 -17.98
N LYS A 3 -5.29 -18.16 -17.05
CA LYS A 3 -6.02 -17.46 -15.98
C LYS A 3 -5.00 -16.66 -15.16
N LYS A 4 -4.86 -15.37 -15.47
CA LYS A 4 -4.15 -14.40 -14.64
C LYS A 4 -4.84 -14.44 -13.27
N LYS A 5 -4.08 -14.59 -12.20
CA LYS A 5 -4.62 -14.69 -10.83
C LYS A 5 -5.31 -13.36 -10.52
N GLN A 6 -6.63 -13.28 -10.68
CA GLN A 6 -7.40 -12.05 -10.47
C GLN A 6 -7.12 -11.51 -9.07
N GLN A 7 -6.49 -10.35 -9.03
CA GLN A 7 -6.21 -9.63 -7.80
C GLN A 7 -7.50 -8.93 -7.37
N MET A 8 -7.75 -8.86 -6.06
CA MET A 8 -8.89 -8.10 -5.55
C MET A 8 -8.69 -6.62 -5.89
N LEU A 9 -9.79 -5.92 -6.21
CA LEU A 9 -9.75 -4.50 -6.47
C LEU A 9 -9.27 -3.72 -5.24
N GLY A 10 -8.50 -2.66 -5.47
CA GLY A 10 -8.08 -1.70 -4.47
C GLY A 10 -9.24 -0.83 -3.98
N ASN A 11 -9.06 -0.15 -2.85
CA ASN A 11 -10.10 0.69 -2.27
C ASN A 11 -10.59 1.78 -3.24
N LEU A 12 -9.66 2.44 -3.96
CA LEU A 12 -10.02 3.50 -4.91
C LEU A 12 -10.75 2.98 -6.14
N GLU A 13 -10.40 1.80 -6.63
CA GLU A 13 -11.07 1.17 -7.77
C GLU A 13 -12.51 0.80 -7.40
N ILE A 14 -12.71 0.19 -6.22
CA ILE A 14 -14.05 -0.10 -5.68
C ILE A 14 -14.84 1.20 -5.49
N ALA A 15 -14.22 2.22 -4.89
CA ALA A 15 -14.89 3.50 -4.68
C ALA A 15 -15.29 4.15 -6.00
N ALA A 16 -14.42 4.16 -7.02
CA ALA A 16 -14.72 4.73 -8.33
C ALA A 16 -15.85 3.97 -9.03
N PHE A 17 -15.80 2.63 -9.02
CA PHE A 17 -16.86 1.78 -9.56
C PHE A 17 -18.22 2.09 -8.91
N CYS A 18 -18.26 2.14 -7.57
CA CYS A 18 -19.49 2.46 -6.84
C CYS A 18 -19.98 3.90 -7.09
N ASP A 19 -19.07 4.87 -7.20
CA ASP A 19 -19.41 6.29 -7.44
C ASP A 19 -20.03 6.46 -8.84
N GLN A 20 -19.38 5.90 -9.85
CA GLN A 20 -19.86 5.94 -11.23
C GLN A 20 -21.21 5.24 -11.39
N LEU A 21 -21.34 4.03 -10.83
CA LEU A 21 -22.58 3.29 -10.90
C LEU A 21 -23.69 3.97 -10.08
N SER A 22 -23.38 4.59 -8.95
CA SER A 22 -24.36 5.36 -8.20
C SER A 22 -24.91 6.51 -9.03
N MET A 23 -24.06 7.28 -9.73
CA MET A 23 -24.52 8.38 -10.59
C MET A 23 -25.46 7.90 -11.70
N ILE A 24 -25.16 6.76 -12.30
CA ILE A 24 -26.00 6.11 -13.33
C ILE A 24 -27.36 5.72 -12.75
N VAL A 25 -27.38 5.06 -11.58
CA VAL A 25 -28.62 4.64 -10.91
C VAL A 25 -29.44 5.85 -10.47
N SER A 26 -28.81 6.90 -9.92
CA SER A 26 -29.46 8.15 -9.56
C SER A 26 -30.11 8.85 -10.77
N ALA A 27 -29.55 8.67 -11.96
CA ALA A 27 -30.12 9.18 -13.22
C ALA A 27 -31.31 8.34 -13.72
N GLY A 28 -31.68 7.26 -13.03
CA GLY A 28 -32.75 6.35 -13.41
C GLY A 28 -32.35 5.37 -14.51
N ILE A 29 -31.07 5.26 -14.84
CA ILE A 29 -30.57 4.33 -15.85
C ILE A 29 -30.51 2.92 -15.25
N PRO A 30 -31.06 1.90 -15.92
CA PRO A 30 -30.98 0.52 -15.46
C PRO A 30 -29.53 0.02 -15.32
N ILE A 31 -29.29 -0.86 -14.34
CA ILE A 31 -27.94 -1.37 -14.05
C ILE A 31 -27.25 -2.04 -15.25
N TYR A 32 -27.96 -2.85 -16.04
CA TYR A 32 -27.35 -3.52 -17.20
C TYR A 32 -26.85 -2.52 -18.26
N GLU A 33 -27.60 -1.44 -18.48
CA GLU A 33 -27.22 -0.35 -19.38
C GLU A 33 -26.06 0.44 -18.77
N GLY A 34 -26.13 0.69 -17.47
CA GLY A 34 -25.06 1.29 -16.69
C GLY A 34 -23.72 0.56 -16.82
N ILE A 35 -23.71 -0.75 -16.65
CA ILE A 35 -22.51 -1.57 -16.78
C ILE A 35 -21.96 -1.52 -18.22
N SER A 36 -22.85 -1.53 -19.23
CA SER A 36 -22.43 -1.39 -20.63
C SER A 36 -21.76 -0.04 -20.89
N ILE A 37 -22.29 1.05 -20.34
CA ILE A 37 -21.67 2.39 -20.43
C ILE A 37 -20.28 2.39 -19.77
N LEU A 38 -20.16 1.84 -18.56
CA LEU A 38 -18.86 1.76 -17.87
C LEU A 38 -17.85 0.89 -18.62
N GLN A 39 -18.33 -0.13 -19.34
CA GLN A 39 -17.47 -1.00 -20.14
C GLN A 39 -16.90 -0.27 -21.36
N GLU A 40 -17.71 0.56 -22.03
CA GLU A 40 -17.27 1.38 -23.17
C GLU A 40 -16.25 2.46 -22.75
N ASP A 41 -16.42 3.02 -21.54
CA ASP A 41 -15.53 4.03 -20.97
C ASP A 41 -14.34 3.47 -20.18
N ALA A 42 -14.14 2.14 -20.19
CA ALA A 42 -13.11 1.49 -19.39
C ALA A 42 -11.69 1.91 -19.82
N PRO A 43 -10.85 2.44 -18.91
CA PRO A 43 -9.52 2.96 -19.26
C PRO A 43 -8.49 1.85 -19.52
N GLU A 44 -8.73 0.66 -18.99
CA GLU A 44 -7.80 -0.47 -19.01
C GLU A 44 -8.50 -1.74 -19.50
N GLU A 45 -7.79 -2.56 -20.27
CA GLU A 45 -8.30 -3.83 -20.80
C GLU A 45 -8.75 -4.78 -19.67
N GLU A 46 -8.05 -4.79 -18.54
CA GLU A 46 -8.40 -5.60 -17.37
C GLU A 46 -9.75 -5.18 -16.75
N THR A 47 -10.02 -3.88 -16.68
CA THR A 47 -11.31 -3.34 -16.22
C THR A 47 -12.44 -3.68 -17.20
N ALA A 48 -12.17 -3.55 -18.51
CA ALA A 48 -13.13 -3.92 -19.55
C ALA A 48 -13.47 -5.43 -19.50
N GLU A 49 -12.50 -6.30 -19.23
CA GLU A 49 -12.72 -7.74 -19.03
C GLU A 49 -13.63 -8.02 -17.83
N ILE A 50 -13.38 -7.35 -16.68
CA ILE A 50 -14.21 -7.48 -15.48
C ILE A 50 -15.65 -7.04 -15.75
N LEU A 51 -15.83 -5.88 -16.38
CA LEU A 51 -17.15 -5.35 -16.73
C LEU A 51 -17.86 -6.22 -17.76
N SER A 52 -17.13 -6.81 -18.72
CA SER A 52 -17.70 -7.76 -19.67
C SER A 52 -18.25 -9.02 -18.97
N VAL A 53 -17.58 -9.55 -17.95
CA VAL A 53 -18.10 -10.68 -17.16
C VAL A 53 -19.41 -10.29 -16.47
N ILE A 54 -19.47 -9.10 -15.86
CA ILE A 54 -20.66 -8.60 -15.17
C ILE A 54 -21.81 -8.41 -16.17
N SER A 55 -21.55 -7.74 -17.30
CA SER A 55 -22.53 -7.46 -18.35
C SER A 55 -23.14 -8.75 -18.90
N ASN A 56 -22.29 -9.72 -19.26
CA ASN A 56 -22.75 -11.04 -19.70
C ASN A 56 -23.64 -11.72 -18.66
N SER A 57 -23.28 -11.69 -17.37
CA SER A 57 -24.08 -12.34 -16.32
C SER A 57 -25.46 -11.68 -16.18
N LEU A 58 -25.51 -10.34 -16.25
CA LEU A 58 -26.76 -9.57 -16.21
C LEU A 58 -27.66 -9.86 -17.43
N ASP A 59 -27.07 -9.99 -18.62
CA ASP A 59 -27.81 -10.35 -19.85
C ASP A 59 -28.46 -11.74 -19.76
N HIS A 60 -27.87 -12.65 -18.98
CA HIS A 60 -28.43 -13.98 -18.71
C HIS A 60 -29.47 -13.98 -17.57
N GLY A 61 -29.79 -12.81 -17.00
CA GLY A 61 -30.80 -12.64 -15.96
C GLY A 61 -30.32 -12.91 -14.54
N SER A 62 -29.00 -12.97 -14.31
CA SER A 62 -28.44 -13.04 -12.95
C SER A 62 -28.74 -11.75 -12.18
N SER A 63 -28.83 -11.85 -10.86
CA SER A 63 -28.88 -10.66 -10.00
C SER A 63 -27.58 -9.86 -10.13
N PHE A 64 -27.64 -8.56 -9.83
CA PHE A 64 -26.44 -7.72 -9.85
C PHE A 64 -25.41 -8.21 -8.83
N CYS A 65 -25.84 -8.60 -7.63
CA CYS A 65 -24.93 -9.18 -6.64
C CYS A 65 -24.23 -10.47 -7.13
N ASP A 66 -24.95 -11.34 -7.85
CA ASP A 66 -24.38 -12.59 -8.37
C ASP A 66 -23.41 -12.32 -9.53
N ALA A 67 -23.74 -11.39 -10.42
CA ALA A 67 -22.86 -10.94 -11.50
C ALA A 67 -21.53 -10.41 -10.96
N LEU A 68 -21.55 -9.60 -9.89
CA LEU A 68 -20.32 -9.14 -9.23
C LEU A 68 -19.55 -10.29 -8.58
N ARG A 69 -20.25 -11.29 -8.01
CA ARG A 69 -19.61 -12.44 -7.35
C ARG A 69 -18.83 -13.31 -8.33
N GLU A 70 -19.31 -13.46 -9.57
CA GLU A 70 -18.64 -14.25 -10.62
C GLU A 70 -17.25 -13.71 -10.98
N THR A 71 -17.04 -12.40 -10.85
CA THR A 71 -15.74 -11.77 -11.14
C THR A 71 -14.63 -12.16 -10.16
N ASN A 72 -14.98 -12.58 -8.93
CA ASN A 72 -14.03 -12.88 -7.85
C ASN A 72 -13.06 -11.73 -7.48
N VAL A 73 -13.32 -10.49 -7.89
CA VAL A 73 -12.45 -9.33 -7.57
C VAL A 73 -13.00 -8.43 -6.45
N PHE A 74 -14.30 -8.53 -6.15
CA PHE A 74 -14.94 -7.71 -5.11
C PHE A 74 -14.82 -8.35 -3.72
N PRO A 75 -14.52 -7.56 -2.67
CA PRO A 75 -14.58 -8.04 -1.29
C PRO A 75 -15.98 -8.49 -0.87
N LYS A 76 -16.05 -9.49 0.03
CA LYS A 76 -17.32 -10.00 0.57
C LYS A 76 -18.24 -8.89 1.10
N TYR A 77 -17.69 -7.90 1.80
CA TYR A 77 -18.46 -6.78 2.33
C TYR A 77 -19.19 -5.97 1.23
N VAL A 78 -18.56 -5.77 0.07
CA VAL A 78 -19.20 -5.11 -1.09
C VAL A 78 -20.39 -5.93 -1.58
N LEU A 79 -20.17 -7.24 -1.78
CA LEU A 79 -21.20 -8.16 -2.26
C LEU A 79 -22.39 -8.22 -1.30
N ASP A 80 -22.13 -8.35 0.00
CA ASP A 80 -23.18 -8.43 1.03
C ASP A 80 -24.02 -7.14 1.07
N MET A 81 -23.36 -5.97 1.03
CA MET A 81 -24.07 -4.68 1.02
C MET A 81 -24.88 -4.47 -0.25
N ILE A 82 -24.31 -4.76 -1.41
CA ILE A 82 -25.02 -4.65 -2.70
C ILE A 82 -26.21 -5.59 -2.74
N GLY A 83 -26.08 -6.84 -2.28
CA GLY A 83 -27.21 -7.77 -2.20
C GLY A 83 -28.34 -7.25 -1.29
N ILE A 84 -28.02 -6.63 -0.15
CA ILE A 84 -29.02 -5.99 0.70
C ILE A 84 -29.67 -4.79 -0.01
N GLY A 85 -28.87 -3.96 -0.69
CA GLY A 85 -29.36 -2.81 -1.45
C GLY A 85 -30.27 -3.20 -2.61
N GLU A 86 -29.93 -4.25 -3.33
CA GLU A 86 -30.71 -4.80 -4.43
C GLU A 86 -32.06 -5.32 -3.94
N LEU A 87 -32.09 -6.13 -2.89
CA LEU A 87 -33.33 -6.66 -2.30
C LEU A 87 -34.21 -5.57 -1.67
N ALA A 88 -33.60 -4.53 -1.10
CA ALA A 88 -34.31 -3.41 -0.49
C ALA A 88 -34.74 -2.33 -1.50
N GLY A 89 -34.31 -2.42 -2.77
CA GLY A 89 -34.53 -1.37 -3.77
C GLY A 89 -33.79 -0.06 -3.44
N LYS A 90 -32.70 -0.14 -2.68
CA LYS A 90 -31.90 1.00 -2.18
C LYS A 90 -30.47 0.98 -2.70
N LEU A 91 -30.29 0.54 -3.94
CA LEU A 91 -28.98 0.33 -4.53
C LEU A 91 -28.16 1.63 -4.60
N GLU A 92 -28.78 2.76 -4.93
CA GLU A 92 -28.15 4.08 -4.92
C GLU A 92 -27.58 4.46 -3.54
N GLU A 93 -28.37 4.32 -2.47
CA GLU A 93 -27.93 4.62 -1.10
C GLU A 93 -26.72 3.77 -0.72
N VAL A 94 -26.75 2.47 -1.08
CA VAL A 94 -25.69 1.52 -0.78
C VAL A 94 -24.42 1.82 -1.57
N LEU A 95 -24.51 2.10 -2.87
CA LEU A 95 -23.35 2.43 -3.70
C LEU A 95 -22.67 3.71 -3.20
N ASN A 96 -23.43 4.76 -2.88
CA ASN A 96 -22.90 5.98 -2.27
C ASN A 96 -22.21 5.72 -0.92
N ALA A 97 -22.81 4.88 -0.06
CA ALA A 97 -22.21 4.52 1.22
C ALA A 97 -20.90 3.75 1.04
N LEU A 98 -20.83 2.82 0.07
CA LEU A 98 -19.61 2.08 -0.27
C LEU A 98 -18.52 3.01 -0.82
N THR A 99 -18.86 3.96 -1.69
CA THR A 99 -17.94 4.99 -2.17
C THR A 99 -17.32 5.77 -1.00
N GLY A 100 -18.15 6.26 -0.09
CA GLY A 100 -17.68 7.00 1.09
C GLY A 100 -16.82 6.15 2.03
N TYR A 101 -17.21 4.89 2.23
CA TYR A 101 -16.46 3.93 3.05
C TYR A 101 -15.06 3.68 2.49
N TYR A 102 -14.94 3.32 1.20
CA TYR A 102 -13.64 2.97 0.61
C TYR A 102 -12.74 4.19 0.36
N LYS A 103 -13.30 5.39 0.06
CA LYS A 103 -12.52 6.64 0.06
C LYS A 103 -11.94 6.94 1.44
N ARG A 104 -12.71 6.71 2.51
CA ARG A 104 -12.24 6.89 3.89
C ARG A 104 -11.18 5.84 4.27
N GLU A 105 -11.41 4.58 3.96
CA GLU A 105 -10.46 3.50 4.22
C GLU A 105 -9.11 3.77 3.56
N GLU A 106 -9.11 4.21 2.29
CA GLU A 106 -7.90 4.61 1.59
C GLU A 106 -7.21 5.79 2.26
N SER A 107 -7.96 6.80 2.71
CA SER A 107 -7.39 7.95 3.40
C SER A 107 -6.70 7.55 4.71
N ILE A 108 -7.30 6.62 5.47
CA ILE A 108 -6.73 6.09 6.72
C ILE A 108 -5.43 5.34 6.44
N GLN A 109 -5.43 4.46 5.43
CA GLN A 109 -4.23 3.72 5.03
C GLN A 109 -3.10 4.67 4.61
N ASN A 110 -3.42 5.71 3.83
CA ASN A 110 -2.44 6.71 3.43
C ASN A 110 -1.94 7.56 4.62
N SER A 111 -2.79 7.92 5.57
CA SER A 111 -2.38 8.62 6.80
C SER A 111 -1.40 7.78 7.63
N ILE A 112 -1.67 6.48 7.80
CA ILE A 112 -0.78 5.55 8.52
C ILE A 112 0.56 5.47 7.80
N LYS A 113 0.54 5.25 6.49
CA LYS A 113 1.74 5.17 5.67
C LYS A 113 2.60 6.43 5.79
N ASN A 114 1.98 7.61 5.72
CA ASN A 114 2.67 8.88 5.83
C ASN A 114 3.25 9.11 7.24
N ALA A 115 2.50 8.74 8.29
CA ALA A 115 2.94 8.87 9.68
C ALA A 115 4.19 8.02 9.99
N VAL A 116 4.39 6.89 9.31
CA VAL A 116 5.55 6.00 9.49
C VAL A 116 6.71 6.35 8.56
N THR A 117 6.43 6.79 7.33
CA THR A 117 7.45 7.06 6.32
C THR A 117 8.38 8.20 6.74
N TYR A 118 7.83 9.27 7.33
CA TYR A 118 8.62 10.46 7.70
C TYR A 118 9.62 10.21 8.84
N PRO A 119 9.22 9.59 9.98
CA PRO A 119 10.14 9.26 11.06
C PRO A 119 11.28 8.35 10.61
N LEU A 120 11.00 7.37 9.75
CA LEU A 120 12.01 6.47 9.23
C LEU A 120 13.08 7.21 8.41
N LEU A 121 12.65 8.13 7.54
CA LEU A 121 13.58 8.94 6.75
C LEU A 121 14.50 9.76 7.66
N MET A 122 13.95 10.35 8.72
CA MET A 122 14.75 11.08 9.72
C MET A 122 15.76 10.17 10.44
N ILE A 123 15.33 8.99 10.90
CA ILE A 123 16.22 8.02 11.55
C ILE A 123 17.35 7.60 10.60
N ALA A 124 17.04 7.32 9.33
CA ALA A 124 18.03 6.97 8.33
C ALA A 124 19.05 8.10 8.10
N MET A 125 18.59 9.36 8.03
CA MET A 125 19.47 10.52 7.93
C MET A 125 20.37 10.68 9.16
N MET A 126 19.82 10.54 10.36
CA MET A 126 20.60 10.62 11.60
C MET A 126 21.68 9.52 11.66
N LEU A 127 21.32 8.29 11.30
CA LEU A 127 22.27 7.19 11.23
C LEU A 127 23.38 7.46 10.20
N ALA A 128 23.05 8.00 9.04
CA ALA A 128 24.04 8.38 8.04
C ALA A 128 25.03 9.42 8.56
N VAL A 129 24.55 10.46 9.26
CA VAL A 129 25.42 11.48 9.88
C VAL A 129 26.34 10.87 10.93
N ILE A 130 25.80 10.05 11.84
CA ILE A 130 26.59 9.38 12.88
C ILE A 130 27.68 8.49 12.26
N LEU A 131 27.34 7.75 11.20
CA LEU A 131 28.31 6.93 10.48
C LEU A 131 29.44 7.76 9.87
N VAL A 132 29.13 8.90 9.25
CA VAL A 132 30.16 9.81 8.71
C VAL A 132 31.06 10.35 9.82
N LEU A 133 30.49 10.74 10.96
CA LEU A 133 31.27 11.21 12.11
C LEU A 133 32.24 10.12 12.61
N ILE A 134 31.77 8.90 12.80
CA ILE A 134 32.63 7.79 13.25
C ILE A 134 33.67 7.46 12.17
N ALA A 135 33.29 7.42 10.90
CA ALA A 135 34.18 7.03 9.81
C ALA A 135 35.31 8.03 9.50
N LYS A 136 35.02 9.32 9.59
CA LYS A 136 35.91 10.40 9.12
C LYS A 136 36.43 11.28 10.23
N VAL A 137 35.59 11.61 11.21
CA VAL A 137 35.95 12.58 12.25
C VAL A 137 36.71 11.90 13.39
N LEU A 138 36.28 10.72 13.84
CA LEU A 138 36.91 10.01 14.94
C LEU A 138 38.39 9.62 14.69
N PRO A 139 38.80 9.15 13.48
CA PRO A 139 40.20 8.86 13.19
C PRO A 139 41.10 10.10 13.19
N VAL A 140 40.57 11.27 12.84
CA VAL A 140 41.33 12.54 12.90
C VAL A 140 41.64 12.88 14.36
N PHE A 141 40.66 12.73 15.26
CA PHE A 141 40.90 12.92 16.70
C PHE A 141 41.97 11.96 17.22
N HIS A 142 41.95 10.69 16.81
CA HIS A 142 42.96 9.73 17.20
C HIS A 142 44.39 10.12 16.80
N GLN A 143 44.59 10.62 15.58
CA GLN A 143 45.91 11.08 15.12
C GLN A 143 46.44 12.21 16.01
N ILE A 144 45.59 13.17 16.35
CA ILE A 144 45.94 14.28 17.25
C ILE A 144 46.31 13.75 18.65
N TYR A 145 45.57 12.78 19.19
CA TYR A 145 45.88 12.19 20.49
C TYR A 145 47.21 11.43 20.51
N MET A 146 47.54 10.70 19.45
CA MET A 146 48.84 10.03 19.28
C MET A 146 50.00 11.03 19.25
N GLU A 147 49.83 12.18 18.58
CA GLU A 147 50.84 13.25 18.52
C GLU A 147 51.09 13.92 19.89
N LEU A 148 50.08 13.93 20.78
CA LEU A 148 50.19 14.47 22.13
C LEU A 148 50.91 13.54 23.13
N GLY A 149 51.39 12.37 22.68
CA GLY A 149 52.25 11.48 23.47
C GLY A 149 51.52 10.65 24.54
N SER A 150 50.21 10.44 24.40
CA SER A 150 49.41 9.62 25.31
C SER A 150 48.92 8.35 24.63
N ASP A 151 49.20 7.19 25.23
CA ASP A 151 48.53 5.94 24.85
C ASP A 151 47.04 6.06 25.19
N LEU A 152 46.17 5.84 24.20
CA LEU A 152 44.72 5.81 24.38
C LEU A 152 44.32 4.52 25.12
N THR A 153 44.56 4.49 26.43
CA THR A 153 44.17 3.38 27.30
C THR A 153 42.84 3.70 27.99
N GLY A 154 41.97 2.70 28.12
CA GLY A 154 40.62 2.84 28.70
C GLY A 154 39.51 3.06 27.67
N PHE A 155 38.52 3.90 28.01
CA PHE A 155 37.29 4.08 27.22
C PHE A 155 37.55 4.63 25.80
N ALA A 156 38.54 5.53 25.66
CA ALA A 156 38.91 6.09 24.37
C ALA A 156 39.49 5.04 23.41
N GLY A 157 40.33 4.12 23.91
CA GLY A 157 40.86 3.00 23.14
C GLY A 157 39.78 1.97 22.76
N ALA A 158 38.78 1.75 23.61
CA ALA A 158 37.63 0.90 23.29
C ALA A 158 36.76 1.49 22.17
N MET A 159 36.47 2.80 22.24
CA MET A 159 35.77 3.53 21.16
C MET A 159 36.55 3.53 19.84
N MET A 160 37.87 3.64 19.91
CA MET A 160 38.74 3.58 18.74
C MET A 160 38.64 2.22 18.02
N ARG A 161 38.71 1.13 18.78
CA ARG A 161 38.58 -0.24 18.23
C ARG A 161 37.18 -0.50 17.67
N PHE A 162 36.15 0.07 18.30
CA PHE A 162 34.79 0.03 17.77
C PHE A 162 34.66 0.84 16.47
N SER A 163 35.36 1.97 16.37
CA SER A 163 35.46 2.79 15.16
C SER A 163 36.12 2.04 14.02
N ASP A 164 37.26 1.39 14.26
CA ASP A 164 37.96 0.61 13.22
C ASP A 164 37.12 -0.58 12.75
N ALA A 165 36.44 -1.25 13.68
CA ALA A 165 35.47 -2.30 13.34
C ALA A 165 34.30 -1.75 12.51
N LEU A 166 33.73 -0.59 12.88
CA LEU A 166 32.69 0.06 12.09
C LEU A 166 33.19 0.49 10.71
N ASN A 167 34.40 1.02 10.60
CA ASN A 167 34.98 1.44 9.32
C ASN A 167 35.19 0.25 8.36
N GLN A 168 35.54 -0.92 8.89
CA GLN A 168 35.63 -2.17 8.12
C GLN A 168 34.26 -2.66 7.61
N TYR A 169 33.17 -2.38 8.33
CA TYR A 169 31.80 -2.78 7.97
C TYR A 169 30.92 -1.65 7.43
N LEU A 170 31.44 -0.43 7.26
CA LEU A 170 30.68 0.74 6.79
C LEU A 170 29.95 0.47 5.48
N PHE A 171 30.63 -0.18 4.53
CA PHE A 171 30.04 -0.51 3.24
C PHE A 171 28.84 -1.47 3.40
N VAL A 172 28.94 -2.43 4.32
CA VAL A 172 27.85 -3.37 4.65
C VAL A 172 26.70 -2.65 5.34
N ILE A 173 26.99 -1.75 6.30
CA ILE A 173 25.96 -0.98 7.02
C ILE A 173 25.21 -0.04 6.07
N VAL A 174 25.93 0.65 5.16
CA VAL A 174 25.32 1.51 4.14
C VAL A 174 24.45 0.68 3.19
N ILE A 175 24.91 -0.49 2.75
CA ILE A 175 24.11 -1.41 1.95
C ILE A 175 22.86 -1.88 2.72
N VAL A 176 22.97 -2.19 4.01
CA VAL A 176 21.83 -2.59 4.84
C VAL A 176 20.85 -1.45 5.03
N LEU A 177 21.32 -0.21 5.22
CA LEU A 177 20.44 0.96 5.32
C LEU A 177 19.75 1.29 4.00
N ILE A 178 20.47 1.18 2.87
CA ILE A 178 19.88 1.34 1.54
C ILE A 178 18.88 0.20 1.27
N ALA A 179 19.19 -1.03 1.64
CA ALA A 179 18.30 -2.17 1.51
C ALA A 179 17.08 -2.08 2.44
N ALA A 180 17.22 -1.52 3.64
CA ALA A 180 16.12 -1.26 4.55
C ALA A 180 15.24 -0.11 4.04
N ALA A 181 15.83 0.98 3.56
CA ALA A 181 15.11 2.09 2.95
C ALA A 181 14.39 1.65 1.67
N ALA A 182 15.06 0.89 0.80
CA ALA A 182 14.47 0.29 -0.39
C ALA A 182 13.41 -0.75 -0.03
N GLY A 183 13.63 -1.57 1.00
CA GLY A 183 12.66 -2.53 1.50
C GLY A 183 11.41 -1.85 2.01
N ILE A 184 11.55 -0.76 2.76
CA ILE A 184 10.40 0.02 3.24
C ILE A 184 9.74 0.78 2.09
N PHE A 185 10.49 1.28 1.12
CA PHE A 185 9.94 1.87 -0.11
C PHE A 185 9.19 0.83 -0.96
N LEU A 186 9.71 -0.39 -1.06
CA LEU A 186 9.08 -1.50 -1.79
C LEU A 186 7.86 -2.03 -1.05
N ILE A 187 7.88 -2.13 0.28
CA ILE A 187 6.69 -2.48 1.09
C ILE A 187 5.64 -1.36 1.01
N SER A 188 6.08 -0.11 0.91
CA SER A 188 5.22 1.05 0.71
C SER A 188 4.61 1.10 -0.69
N LYS A 189 5.27 0.53 -1.71
CA LYS A 189 4.83 0.54 -3.11
C LYS A 189 4.21 -0.79 -3.58
N SER A 190 4.40 -1.87 -2.84
CA SER A 190 3.86 -3.20 -3.14
C SER A 190 2.63 -3.49 -2.30
N ASP A 191 1.56 -3.93 -2.96
CA ASP A 191 0.32 -4.47 -2.37
C ASP A 191 0.53 -5.57 -1.30
N ALA A 192 1.75 -6.07 -1.13
CA ALA A 192 2.16 -6.96 -0.05
C ALA A 192 2.13 -6.31 1.35
N GLY A 193 2.28 -4.98 1.46
CA GLY A 193 2.18 -4.26 2.74
C GLY A 193 0.76 -4.26 3.33
N GLN A 194 -0.26 -4.20 2.46
CA GLN A 194 -1.67 -4.30 2.88
C GLN A 194 -2.04 -5.70 3.41
N LYS A 195 -1.31 -6.76 3.02
CA LYS A 195 -1.57 -8.13 3.50
C LYS A 195 -0.93 -8.46 4.85
N PHE A 196 0.17 -7.80 5.21
CA PHE A 196 0.83 -8.04 6.50
C PHE A 196 0.12 -7.33 7.66
N PHE A 197 -0.48 -6.16 7.41
CA PHE A 197 -1.25 -5.43 8.44
C PHE A 197 -2.72 -5.89 8.58
N LYS A 198 -3.24 -6.70 7.64
CA LYS A 198 -4.60 -7.29 7.72
C LYS A 198 -4.64 -8.67 8.40
N LYS A 199 -3.55 -9.12 9.03
CA LYS A 199 -3.52 -10.42 9.72
C LYS A 199 -3.27 -10.27 11.22
N ASP A 200 -4.10 -9.46 11.88
CA ASP A 200 -4.52 -9.72 13.26
C ASP A 200 -6.05 -9.82 13.28
N PRO A 201 -6.62 -11.03 13.14
CA PRO A 201 -7.96 -11.30 13.61
C PRO A 201 -7.83 -11.55 15.12
N LEU A 202 -7.92 -10.49 15.92
CA LEU A 202 -8.14 -10.62 17.35
C LEU A 202 -9.56 -10.12 17.66
N HIS A 203 -10.45 -11.11 17.65
CA HIS A 203 -11.85 -11.13 18.08
C HIS A 203 -12.90 -10.40 17.22
#